data_AF-A0A2V7R533-F1
#
_entry.id   AF-A0A2V7R533-F1
#
_cell.length_a   1.000
_cell.length_b   1.000
_cell.length_c   1.000
_cell.angle_alpha   90.00
_cell.angle_beta   90.00
_cell.angle_gamma   90.00
#
_symmetry.space_group_name_H-M   'P 1'
#
loop_
_entity.id
_entity.type
_entity.pdbx_description
1 polymer ?
#
loop_
_entity_poly.entity_id
_entity_poly.type
_entity_poly.pdbx_seq_one_letter_code
_entity_poly.pdbx_strand_id
1 'polypeptide(L)'
;MLELPRQLNLFEHAGPLLDRLRAEEPFPSGAAILARARAIVKELSEAEQIAVINAHPRIGERRDKVSALSFKEQGYDRDTTPPEVLKRLATLNEAYEQKFGFRFVVFVNRRSKEAIVPILEARLRGSREEERRTALREILAIAEDRLKRPCSH
;
A
#
# COMPACT_ATOMS: atom_id res chain seq x y z
N MET A 1 -4.81 11.58 -20.14
CA MET A 1 -4.41 11.02 -18.84
C MET A 1 -3.86 12.19 -18.04
N LEU A 2 -4.62 12.71 -17.07
CA LEU A 2 -4.17 13.86 -16.27
C LEU A 2 -3.02 13.38 -15.37
N GLU A 3 -1.81 13.88 -15.65
CA GLU A 3 -0.64 13.67 -14.79
C GLU A 3 -0.99 14.16 -13.38
N LEU A 4 -0.90 13.27 -12.39
CA LEU A 4 -1.04 13.63 -10.99
C LEU A 4 0.00 14.71 -10.64
N PRO A 5 -0.39 15.79 -9.92
CA PRO A 5 0.59 16.73 -9.37
C PRO A 5 1.72 15.96 -8.70
N ARG A 6 2.98 16.32 -8.97
CA ARG A 6 4.19 15.58 -8.52
C ARG A 6 4.17 15.22 -7.04
N GLN A 7 3.45 15.98 -6.23
CA GLN A 7 3.31 15.83 -4.78
C GLN A 7 2.24 14.79 -4.35
N LEU A 8 1.25 14.46 -5.17
CA LEU A 8 0.23 13.44 -4.85
C LEU A 8 0.66 12.00 -5.17
N ASN A 9 1.80 11.82 -5.85
CA ASN A 9 2.41 10.50 -6.13
C ASN A 9 2.79 9.71 -4.87
N LEU A 10 2.64 10.29 -3.68
CA LEU A 10 2.76 9.59 -2.40
C LEU A 10 1.75 8.45 -2.26
N PHE A 11 0.54 8.58 -2.84
CA PHE A 11 -0.52 7.58 -2.74
C PHE A 11 -0.88 7.06 -4.13
N GLU A 12 -0.38 5.87 -4.48
CA GLU A 12 -0.68 5.28 -5.78
C GLU A 12 -2.07 4.66 -5.78
N HIS A 13 -2.87 5.04 -6.77
CA HIS A 13 -4.19 4.47 -7.06
C HIS A 13 -5.24 4.59 -5.94
N ALA A 14 -4.97 5.32 -4.85
CA ALA A 14 -5.84 5.45 -3.68
C ALA A 14 -7.04 6.40 -3.92
N GLY A 15 -7.96 6.03 -4.83
CA GLY A 15 -9.04 6.87 -5.37
C GLY A 15 -9.72 7.81 -4.36
N PRO A 16 -10.48 7.30 -3.37
CA PRO A 16 -11.22 8.15 -2.43
C PRO A 16 -10.33 9.12 -1.65
N LEU A 17 -9.12 8.68 -1.28
CA LEU A 17 -8.14 9.54 -0.58
C LEU A 17 -7.60 10.63 -1.51
N LEU A 18 -7.22 10.27 -2.73
CA LEU A 18 -6.72 11.21 -3.73
C LEU A 18 -7.78 12.24 -4.12
N ASP A 19 -9.03 11.83 -4.25
CA ASP A 19 -10.14 12.73 -4.61
C ASP A 19 -10.37 13.80 -3.54
N ARG A 20 -10.32 13.42 -2.25
CA ARG A 20 -10.40 14.37 -1.13
C ARG A 20 -9.17 15.28 -1.06
N LEU A 21 -7.98 14.74 -1.26
CA LEU A 21 -6.76 15.55 -1.30
C LEU A 21 -6.81 16.58 -2.43
N ARG A 22 -7.22 16.21 -3.64
CA ARG A 22 -7.35 17.14 -4.78
C ARG A 22 -8.34 18.27 -4.52
N ALA A 23 -9.43 17.98 -3.81
CA ALA A 23 -10.43 19.00 -3.47
C ALA A 23 -9.91 20.07 -2.50
N GLU A 24 -8.80 19.80 -1.80
CA GLU A 24 -8.19 20.68 -0.81
C GLU A 24 -6.84 21.27 -1.27
N GLU A 25 -6.47 21.07 -2.54
CA GLU A 25 -5.32 21.74 -3.12
C GLU A 25 -5.51 23.28 -3.16
N PRO A 26 -4.42 24.07 -3.05
CA PRO A 26 -3.02 23.65 -3.00
C PRO A 26 -2.49 23.35 -1.58
N PHE A 27 -1.51 22.45 -1.48
CA PHE A 27 -0.78 22.19 -0.24
C PHE A 27 0.61 22.84 -0.21
N PRO A 28 1.09 23.29 0.96
CA PRO A 28 2.40 23.94 1.06
C PRO A 28 3.59 22.96 0.98
N SER A 29 3.38 21.65 1.19
CA SER A 29 4.43 20.63 1.11
C SER A 29 3.87 19.20 1.06
N GLY A 30 4.71 18.23 0.68
CA GLY A 30 4.37 16.81 0.79
C GLY A 30 4.13 16.36 2.25
N ALA A 31 4.77 17.00 3.23
CA ALA A 31 4.48 16.75 4.64
C ALA A 31 3.07 17.20 5.03
N ALA A 32 2.59 18.32 4.49
CA ALA A 32 1.22 18.79 4.68
C ALA A 32 0.20 17.83 4.03
N ILE A 33 0.50 17.29 2.84
CA ILE A 33 -0.30 16.25 2.18
C ILE A 33 -0.38 14.99 3.06
N LEU A 34 0.75 14.51 3.59
CA LEU A 34 0.78 13.33 4.46
C LEU A 34 -0.01 13.56 5.76
N ALA A 35 0.14 14.74 6.37
CA ALA A 35 -0.62 15.11 7.57
C ALA A 35 -2.12 15.13 7.29
N ARG A 36 -2.55 15.73 6.17
CA ARG A 36 -3.97 15.76 5.79
C ARG A 36 -4.50 14.37 5.43
N ALA A 37 -3.72 13.56 4.73
CA ALA A 37 -4.08 12.18 4.42
C ALA A 37 -4.35 11.34 5.69
N ARG A 38 -3.55 11.53 6.76
CA ARG A 38 -3.79 10.88 8.07
C ARG A 38 -5.13 11.28 8.69
N ALA A 39 -5.61 12.51 8.46
CA ALA A 39 -6.92 12.97 8.92
C ALA A 39 -8.04 12.40 8.04
N ILE A 40 -7.94 12.55 6.71
CA ILE A 40 -8.93 12.06 5.75
C ILE A 40 -9.20 10.57 5.95
N VAL A 41 -8.16 9.74 6.08
CA VAL A 41 -8.32 8.29 6.27
C VAL A 41 -9.19 7.94 7.48
N LYS A 42 -9.21 8.77 8.53
CA LYS A 42 -10.09 8.59 9.71
C LYS A 42 -11.53 9.05 9.45
N GLU A 43 -11.72 10.00 8.54
CA GLU A 43 -13.01 10.55 8.14
C GLU A 43 -13.71 9.66 7.09
N LEU A 44 -12.95 8.88 6.31
CA LEU A 44 -13.48 7.96 5.32
C LEU A 44 -14.37 6.89 5.97
N SER A 45 -15.47 6.57 5.31
CA SER A 45 -16.29 5.41 5.63
C SER A 45 -15.48 4.11 5.49
N GLU A 46 -15.95 3.03 6.11
CA GLU A 46 -15.27 1.74 6.00
C GLU A 46 -15.12 1.27 4.54
N ALA A 47 -16.14 1.48 3.71
CA ALA A 47 -16.11 1.12 2.29
C ALA A 47 -15.06 1.93 1.51
N GLU A 48 -14.96 3.23 1.76
CA GLU A 48 -13.93 4.08 1.15
C GLU A 48 -12.52 3.69 1.61
N GLN A 49 -12.35 3.34 2.89
CA GLN A 49 -11.07 2.84 3.39
C GLN A 49 -10.66 1.53 2.75
N ILE A 50 -11.61 0.60 2.56
CA ILE A 50 -11.37 -0.65 1.84
C ILE A 50 -11.02 -0.39 0.38
N ALA A 51 -11.67 0.57 -0.28
CA ALA A 51 -11.32 0.96 -1.64
C ALA A 51 -9.89 1.52 -1.73
N VAL A 52 -9.46 2.32 -0.75
CA VAL A 52 -8.07 2.79 -0.63
C VAL A 52 -7.10 1.62 -0.44
N ILE A 53 -7.43 0.64 0.41
CA ILE A 53 -6.60 -0.56 0.63
C ILE A 53 -6.48 -1.39 -0.65
N ASN A 54 -7.60 -1.64 -1.32
CA ASN A 54 -7.67 -2.47 -2.52
C ASN A 54 -7.03 -1.85 -3.76
N ALA A 55 -6.75 -0.55 -3.74
CA ALA A 55 -5.96 0.10 -4.77
C ALA A 55 -4.49 -0.34 -4.76
N HIS A 56 -3.98 -0.80 -3.61
CA HIS A 56 -2.60 -1.25 -3.49
C HIS A 56 -2.42 -2.63 -4.14
N PRO A 57 -1.32 -2.88 -4.88
CA PRO A 57 -1.04 -4.19 -5.44
C PRO A 57 -0.70 -5.20 -4.35
N ARG A 58 -0.92 -6.49 -4.64
CA ARG A 58 -0.54 -7.58 -3.73
C ARG A 58 0.99 -7.68 -3.63
N ILE A 59 1.48 -8.06 -2.46
CA ILE A 59 2.87 -8.51 -2.30
C ILE A 59 3.08 -9.81 -3.07
N GLY A 60 4.09 -9.85 -3.95
CA GLY A 60 4.36 -10.99 -4.83
C GLY A 60 3.50 -11.06 -6.10
N GLU A 61 2.76 -10.00 -6.44
CA GLU A 61 2.05 -9.88 -7.72
C GLU A 61 3.04 -9.93 -8.91
N ARG A 62 2.58 -10.23 -10.11
CA ARG A 62 3.51 -10.27 -11.25
C ARG A 62 4.09 -8.88 -11.55
N ARG A 63 5.39 -8.82 -11.82
CA ARG A 63 6.15 -7.58 -12.04
C ARG A 63 5.60 -6.72 -13.20
N ASP A 64 4.98 -7.33 -14.21
CA ASP A 64 4.36 -6.69 -15.37
C ASP A 64 3.03 -5.99 -15.03
N LYS A 65 2.48 -6.25 -13.83
CA LYS A 65 1.18 -5.73 -13.37
C LYS A 65 1.27 -4.64 -12.32
N VAL A 66 2.48 -4.28 -11.89
CA VAL A 66 2.71 -3.26 -10.87
C VAL A 66 3.26 -1.98 -11.48
N SER A 67 3.01 -0.85 -10.85
CA SER A 67 3.60 0.43 -11.25
C SER A 67 5.12 0.45 -11.03
N ALA A 68 5.83 1.43 -11.58
CA ALA A 68 7.27 1.58 -11.38
C ALA A 68 7.66 1.81 -9.90
N LEU A 69 6.81 2.49 -9.12
CA LEU A 69 7.02 2.67 -7.68
C LEU A 69 6.83 1.36 -6.93
N SER A 70 5.71 0.68 -7.16
CA SER A 70 5.44 -0.65 -6.58
C SER A 70 6.51 -1.67 -6.98
N PHE A 71 7.07 -1.56 -8.19
CA PHE A 71 8.17 -2.39 -8.66
C PHE A 71 9.42 -2.23 -7.78
N LYS A 72 9.83 -0.99 -7.51
CA LYS A 72 10.97 -0.66 -6.65
C LYS A 72 10.71 -1.06 -5.20
N GLU A 73 9.51 -0.80 -4.69
CA GLU A 73 9.13 -1.12 -3.31
C GLU A 73 9.24 -2.61 -3.02
N GLN A 74 8.73 -3.45 -3.92
CA GLN A 74 8.80 -4.91 -3.77
C GLN A 74 10.15 -5.52 -4.18
N GLY A 75 11.15 -4.68 -4.46
CA GLY A 75 12.53 -5.10 -4.75
C GLY A 75 12.67 -5.93 -6.01
N TYR A 76 11.82 -5.72 -7.03
CA TYR A 76 11.86 -6.52 -8.26
C TYR A 76 13.15 -6.32 -9.07
N ASP A 77 13.90 -5.23 -8.83
CA ASP A 77 15.22 -4.96 -9.40
C ASP A 77 16.30 -5.94 -8.92
N ARG A 78 16.07 -6.60 -7.79
CA ARG A 78 17.00 -7.52 -7.12
C ARG A 78 16.34 -8.84 -6.76
N ASP A 79 15.25 -9.18 -7.44
CA ASP A 79 14.38 -10.27 -7.02
C ASP A 79 15.03 -11.63 -7.21
N THR A 80 15.36 -12.27 -6.10
CA THR A 80 15.81 -13.66 -6.04
C THR A 80 14.79 -14.53 -5.30
N THR A 81 13.54 -14.08 -5.18
CA THR A 81 12.51 -14.82 -4.43
C THR A 81 12.23 -16.18 -5.08
N PRO A 82 12.36 -17.28 -4.33
CA PRO A 82 12.07 -18.61 -4.83
C PRO A 82 10.60 -18.79 -5.26
N PRO A 83 10.30 -19.59 -6.30
CA PRO A 83 8.93 -19.81 -6.76
C PRO A 83 7.96 -20.32 -5.69
N GLU A 84 8.44 -21.13 -4.74
CA GLU A 84 7.66 -21.65 -3.62
C GLU A 84 7.18 -20.55 -2.67
N VAL A 85 7.97 -19.49 -2.51
CA VAL A 85 7.63 -18.33 -1.68
C VAL A 85 6.55 -17.50 -2.36
N LEU A 86 6.67 -17.28 -3.68
CA LEU A 86 5.62 -16.61 -4.46
C LEU A 86 4.30 -17.40 -4.42
N LYS A 87 4.37 -18.74 -4.57
CA LYS A 87 3.20 -19.61 -4.44
C LYS A 87 2.58 -19.51 -3.05
N ARG A 88 3.40 -19.51 -2.00
CA ARG A 88 2.93 -19.36 -0.62
C ARG A 88 2.25 -18.02 -0.39
N LEU A 89 2.84 -16.93 -0.87
CA LEU A 89 2.24 -15.59 -0.80
C LEU A 89 0.93 -15.52 -1.57
N ALA A 90 0.81 -16.13 -2.75
CA ALA A 90 -0.44 -16.17 -3.50
C ALA A 90 -1.56 -16.84 -2.68
N THR A 91 -1.30 -18.04 -2.15
CA THR A 91 -2.27 -18.76 -1.30
C THR A 91 -2.65 -17.97 -0.05
N LEU A 92 -1.69 -17.32 0.60
CA LEU A 92 -1.96 -16.55 1.81
C LEU A 92 -2.71 -15.24 1.51
N ASN A 93 -2.44 -14.57 0.39
CA ASN A 93 -3.22 -13.41 -0.07
C ASN A 93 -4.68 -13.80 -0.32
N GLU A 94 -4.93 -14.93 -1.00
CA GLU A 94 -6.28 -15.44 -1.23
C GLU A 94 -7.01 -15.72 0.08
N ALA A 95 -6.37 -16.41 1.03
CA ALA A 95 -6.95 -16.67 2.35
C ALA A 95 -7.24 -15.37 3.13
N TYR A 96 -6.35 -14.38 3.02
CA TYR A 96 -6.51 -13.08 3.67
C TYR A 96 -7.70 -12.32 3.09
N GLU A 97 -7.81 -12.26 1.77
CA GLU A 97 -8.91 -11.59 1.08
C GLU A 97 -10.25 -12.30 1.33
N GLN A 98 -10.28 -13.63 1.36
CA GLN A 98 -11.48 -14.40 1.73
C GLN A 98 -11.92 -14.10 3.17
N LYS A 99 -10.99 -13.99 4.12
CA LYS A 99 -11.30 -13.74 5.53
C LYS A 99 -11.76 -12.31 5.78
N PHE A 100 -11.07 -11.33 5.20
CA PHE A 100 -11.23 -9.93 5.58
C PHE A 100 -11.97 -9.08 4.54
N GLY A 101 -12.04 -9.53 3.28
CA GLY A 101 -12.71 -8.83 2.18
C GLY A 101 -11.90 -7.70 1.57
N PHE A 102 -10.59 -7.62 1.84
CA PHE A 102 -9.69 -6.63 1.28
C PHE A 102 -8.25 -7.16 1.18
N ARG A 103 -7.44 -6.53 0.32
CA ARG A 103 -6.06 -6.93 0.06
C ARG A 103 -5.16 -6.76 1.27
N PHE A 104 -4.18 -7.64 1.38
CA PHE A 104 -3.10 -7.48 2.34
C PHE A 104 -2.13 -6.39 1.90
N VAL A 105 -1.85 -5.45 2.80
CA VAL A 105 -0.85 -4.38 2.59
C VAL A 105 0.13 -4.36 3.74
N VAL A 106 1.42 -4.30 3.40
CA VAL A 106 2.52 -4.19 4.35
C VAL A 106 3.62 -3.31 3.77
N PHE A 107 4.17 -2.41 4.59
CA PHE A 107 5.38 -1.71 4.26
C PHE A 107 6.56 -2.69 4.38
N VAL A 108 7.08 -3.11 3.24
CA VAL A 108 8.15 -4.11 3.20
C VAL A 108 9.45 -3.62 3.81
N ASN A 109 9.74 -2.31 3.76
CA ASN A 109 10.93 -1.70 4.37
C ASN A 109 12.23 -2.51 4.13
N ARG A 110 12.47 -2.91 2.87
CA ARG A 110 13.61 -3.75 2.44
C ARG A 110 13.64 -5.19 2.98
N ARG A 111 12.59 -5.66 3.66
CA ARG A 111 12.43 -7.08 3.96
C ARG A 111 12.19 -7.84 2.67
N SER A 112 12.75 -9.05 2.59
CA SER A 112 12.51 -9.95 1.47
C SER A 112 11.09 -10.50 1.52
N LYS A 113 10.58 -11.02 0.40
CA LYS A 113 9.22 -11.59 0.33
C LYS A 113 9.05 -12.78 1.28
N GLU A 114 10.13 -13.54 1.49
CA GLU A 114 10.22 -14.63 2.46
C GLU A 114 9.96 -14.14 3.88
N ALA A 115 10.55 -13.00 4.26
CA ALA A 115 10.36 -12.40 5.57
C ALA A 115 8.95 -11.81 5.77
N ILE A 116 8.19 -11.60 4.70
CA ILE A 116 6.79 -11.15 4.77
C ILE A 116 5.82 -12.30 5.05
N VAL A 117 6.14 -13.53 4.62
CA VAL A 117 5.31 -14.72 4.84
C VAL A 117 4.86 -14.87 6.31
N PRO A 118 5.76 -14.90 7.32
CA PRO A 118 5.34 -15.05 8.71
C PRO A 118 4.51 -13.86 9.23
N ILE A 119 4.70 -12.66 8.67
CA ILE A 119 3.91 -11.48 9.03
C ILE A 119 2.47 -11.63 8.53
N LEU A 120 2.30 -12.08 7.29
CA LEU A 120 0.99 -12.35 6.70
C LEU A 120 0.25 -13.46 7.46
N GLU A 121 0.96 -14.54 7.83
CA GLU A 121 0.42 -15.64 8.63
C GLU A 121 0.00 -15.21 10.04
N ALA A 122 0.76 -14.32 10.68
CA ALA A 122 0.40 -13.76 11.98
C ALA A 122 -0.85 -12.87 11.87
N ARG A 123 -0.87 -11.97 10.88
CA ARG A 123 -1.98 -11.03 10.63
C ARG A 123 -3.28 -11.73 10.23
N LEU A 124 -3.19 -12.90 9.58
CA LEU A 124 -4.34 -13.77 9.34
C LEU A 124 -5.07 -14.24 10.61
N ARG A 125 -4.42 -14.22 11.78
CA ARG A 125 -5.05 -14.59 13.06
C ARG A 125 -5.81 -13.43 13.71
N GLY A 126 -5.58 -12.20 13.25
CA GLY A 126 -6.22 -10.99 13.76
C GLY A 126 -7.70 -10.84 13.39
N SER A 127 -8.29 -9.75 13.87
CA SER A 127 -9.65 -9.34 13.56
C SER A 127 -9.71 -8.47 12.30
N ARG A 128 -10.85 -8.49 11.60
CA ARG A 128 -11.05 -7.68 10.38
C ARG A 128 -10.87 -6.18 10.64
N GLU A 129 -11.31 -5.69 11.79
CA GLU A 129 -11.20 -4.29 12.15
C GLU A 129 -9.74 -3.86 12.41
N GLU A 130 -9.00 -4.66 13.18
CA GLU A 130 -7.58 -4.42 13.46
C GLU A 130 -6.75 -4.45 12.18
N GLU A 131 -7.07 -5.38 11.28
CA GLU A 131 -6.40 -5.53 9.99
C GLU A 131 -6.66 -4.35 9.06
N ARG A 132 -7.90 -3.85 9.00
CA ARG A 132 -8.23 -2.62 8.25
C ARG A 132 -7.42 -1.44 8.77
N ARG A 133 -7.40 -1.21 10.08
CA ARG A 133 -6.64 -0.13 10.72
C ARG A 133 -5.14 -0.27 10.44
N THR A 134 -4.63 -1.50 10.46
CA THR A 134 -3.21 -1.78 10.19
C THR A 134 -2.86 -1.54 8.73
N ALA A 135 -3.65 -2.04 7.77
CA ALA A 135 -3.42 -1.80 6.34
C ALA A 135 -3.33 -0.30 6.00
N LEU A 136 -4.20 0.53 6.59
CA LEU A 136 -4.15 1.99 6.41
C LEU A 136 -2.89 2.62 7.00
N ARG A 137 -2.42 2.14 8.17
CA ARG A 137 -1.14 2.58 8.76
C ARG A 137 0.04 2.22 7.85
N GLU A 138 0.03 1.02 7.27
CA GLU A 138 1.07 0.55 6.34
C GLU A 138 1.10 1.43 5.07
N ILE A 139 -0.07 1.78 4.50
CA ILE A 139 -0.16 2.71 3.35
C ILE A 139 0.42 4.08 3.70
N LEU A 140 0.09 4.62 4.88
CA LEU A 140 0.64 5.89 5.33
C LEU A 140 2.16 5.83 5.57
N ALA A 141 2.69 4.69 6.04
CA ALA A 141 4.12 4.47 6.21
C ALA A 141 4.85 4.39 4.86
N ILE A 142 4.26 3.73 3.86
CA ILE A 142 4.76 3.71 2.47
C ILE A 142 4.82 5.14 1.91
N ALA A 143 3.75 5.91 2.05
CA ALA A 143 3.71 7.31 1.63
C ALA A 143 4.76 8.18 2.34
N GLU A 144 5.01 7.92 3.63
CA GLU A 144 6.06 8.60 4.39
C GLU A 144 7.46 8.26 3.90
N ASP A 145 7.75 7.00 3.58
CA ASP A 145 9.06 6.60 3.01
C ASP A 145 9.27 7.21 1.62
N ARG A 146 8.23 7.25 0.77
CA ARG A 146 8.25 7.95 -0.52
C ARG A 146 8.59 9.43 -0.38
N LEU A 147 8.06 10.10 0.65
CA LEU A 147 8.36 11.50 0.93
C LEU A 147 9.81 11.72 1.37
N LYS A 148 10.35 10.84 2.23
CA LYS A 148 11.74 10.90 2.71
C LYS A 148 12.76 10.53 1.64
N ARG A 149 12.35 9.71 0.68
CA ARG A 149 13.19 9.22 -0.43
C ARG A 149 12.52 9.61 -1.75
N PRO A 150 12.52 10.90 -2.11
CA PRO A 150 12.05 11.29 -3.43
C PRO A 150 12.85 10.47 -4.45
N CYS A 151 12.17 9.72 -5.32
CA CYS A 151 12.83 8.96 -6.36
C CYS A 151 13.74 9.91 -7.14
N SER A 152 15.06 9.79 -6.92
CA SER A 152 16.06 10.35 -7.83
C SER A 152 15.69 9.81 -9.21
N HIS A 153 15.29 10.70 -10.11
CA HIS A 153 15.03 10.37 -11.50
C HIS A 153 16.32 9.86 -12.14
#